data_AF-A0A7K2M9N8-F1
#
_entry.id   AF-A0A7K2M9N8-F1
#
_cell.length_a   1.000
_cell.length_b   1.000
_cell.length_c   1.000
_cell.angle_alpha   90.00
_cell.angle_beta   90.00
_cell.angle_gamma   90.00
#
_symmetry.space_group_name_H-M   'P 1'
#
loop_
_entity.id
_entity.type
_entity.pdbx_description
1 polymer ?
#
loop_
_entity_poly.entity_id
_entity_poly.type
_entity_poly.pdbx_seq_one_letter_code
_entity_poly.pdbx_strand_id
1 'polypeptide(L)'
;GWGEAQVRALARAADTADAQALLVPCTALHTASCVAELEKELGKPVLTANQVTVWEALRLTDRRVNAPGLGALFTREPVVQV
;
A
#
# COMPACT_ATOMS: atom_id res chain seq x y z
N GLY A 1 14.19 -14.81 4.01
CA GLY A 1 13.32 -13.63 3.88
C GLY A 1 11.87 -14.07 3.82
N TRP A 2 10.93 -13.18 4.14
CA TRP A 2 9.50 -13.48 4.03
C TRP A 2 9.10 -13.62 2.56
N GLY A 3 8.38 -14.70 2.22
CA GLY A 3 7.81 -14.90 0.90
C GLY A 3 6.44 -14.21 0.75
N GLU A 4 6.00 -13.98 -0.49
CA GLU A 4 4.73 -13.33 -0.79
C GLU A 4 3.54 -14.02 -0.09
N ALA A 5 3.49 -15.36 -0.10
CA ALA A 5 2.43 -16.12 0.55
C ALA A 5 2.34 -15.85 2.06
N GLN A 6 3.48 -15.71 2.75
CA GLN A 6 3.51 -15.42 4.18
C GLN A 6 3.03 -13.99 4.47
N VAL A 7 3.41 -13.03 3.63
CA VAL A 7 2.96 -11.65 3.73
C VAL A 7 1.45 -11.55 3.51
N ARG A 8 0.91 -12.25 2.51
CA ARG A 8 -0.55 -12.32 2.27
C ARG A 8 -1.30 -12.98 3.43
N ALA A 9 -0.75 -14.06 4.00
CA ALA A 9 -1.35 -14.71 5.15
C ALA A 9 -1.40 -13.78 6.38
N LEU A 10 -0.32 -13.03 6.65
CA LEU A 10 -0.31 -12.02 7.71
C LEU A 10 -1.32 -10.90 7.45
N ALA A 11 -1.39 -10.40 6.22
CA ALA A 11 -2.33 -9.35 5.83
C ALA A 11 -3.77 -9.77 6.10
N ARG A 12 -4.15 -10.99 5.69
CA ARG A 12 -5.49 -11.57 5.96
C ARG A 12 -5.75 -11.74 7.45
N ALA A 13 -4.76 -12.20 8.21
CA ALA A 13 -4.91 -12.42 9.64
C ALA A 13 -5.01 -11.10 10.44
N ALA A 14 -4.41 -10.02 9.94
CA ALA A 14 -4.47 -8.70 10.54
C ALA A 14 -5.73 -7.91 10.15
N ASP A 15 -6.43 -8.32 9.09
CA ASP A 15 -7.60 -7.61 8.60
C ASP A 15 -8.84 -7.83 9.46
N THR A 16 -9.60 -6.76 9.69
CA THR A 16 -10.89 -6.79 10.41
C THR A 16 -11.99 -6.11 9.59
N ALA A 17 -13.24 -6.48 9.84
CA ALA A 17 -14.38 -5.94 9.08
C ALA A 17 -14.58 -4.42 9.25
N ASP A 18 -14.18 -3.87 10.39
CA ASP A 18 -14.26 -2.44 10.72
C ASP A 18 -13.04 -1.64 10.25
N ALA A 19 -11.96 -2.31 9.83
CA ALA A 19 -10.76 -1.64 9.34
C ALA A 19 -11.02 -0.96 8.00
N GLN A 20 -10.68 0.34 7.93
CA GLN A 20 -10.79 1.16 6.72
C GLN A 20 -9.61 0.99 5.76
N ALA A 21 -8.47 0.52 6.25
CA ALA A 21 -7.25 0.25 5.50
C ALA A 21 -6.35 -0.72 6.28
N LEU A 22 -5.45 -1.40 5.59
CA LEU A 22 -4.41 -2.23 6.18
C LEU A 22 -3.05 -1.53 6.09
N LEU A 23 -2.29 -1.48 7.19
CA LEU A 23 -0.92 -0.95 7.20
C LEU A 23 0.09 -2.10 7.37
N VAL A 24 1.07 -2.15 6.49
CA VAL A 24 2.25 -3.02 6.53
C VAL A 24 3.50 -2.13 6.73
N PRO A 25 3.83 -1.75 7.97
CA PRO A 25 4.83 -0.73 8.28
C PRO A 25 6.26 -1.29 8.27
N CYS A 26 6.59 -2.19 7.34
CA CYS A 26 7.90 -2.83 7.25
C CYS A 26 8.54 -2.59 5.89
N THR A 27 9.78 -2.11 5.88
CA THR A 27 10.56 -1.88 4.65
C THR A 27 11.26 -3.14 4.15
N ALA A 28 11.50 -4.12 5.03
CA ALA A 28 12.17 -5.39 4.71
C ALA A 28 11.26 -6.42 4.01
N LEU A 29 9.96 -6.13 3.86
CA LEU A 29 9.02 -6.98 3.14
C LEU A 29 8.92 -6.56 1.68
N HIS A 30 9.04 -7.53 0.77
CA HIS A 30 8.84 -7.31 -0.66
C HIS A 30 7.34 -7.34 -0.99
N THR A 31 6.63 -6.29 -0.61
CA THR A 31 5.16 -6.17 -0.77
C THR A 31 4.75 -5.58 -2.10
N ALA A 32 5.63 -4.85 -2.80
CA ALA A 32 5.27 -4.05 -3.97
C ALA A 32 4.55 -4.84 -5.07
N SER A 33 4.94 -6.10 -5.29
CA SER A 33 4.32 -6.96 -6.32
C SER A 33 2.93 -7.46 -5.95
N CYS A 34 2.53 -7.42 -4.68
CA CYS A 34 1.28 -8.00 -4.20
C CYS A 34 0.26 -6.99 -3.66
N VAL A 35 0.60 -5.69 -3.59
CA VAL A 35 -0.29 -4.65 -3.05
C VAL A 35 -1.63 -4.61 -3.78
N ALA A 36 -1.64 -4.46 -5.11
CA ALA A 36 -2.88 -4.31 -5.87
C ALA A 36 -3.81 -5.54 -5.74
N GLU A 37 -3.24 -6.74 -5.76
CA GLU A 37 -4.03 -7.97 -5.56
C GLU A 37 -4.52 -8.11 -4.12
N LEU A 38 -3.75 -7.68 -3.12
CA LEU A 38 -4.21 -7.65 -1.73
C LEU A 38 -5.35 -6.65 -1.54
N GLU A 39 -5.27 -5.47 -2.13
CA GLU A 39 -6.37 -4.48 -2.08
C GLU A 39 -7.65 -5.01 -2.71
N LYS A 40 -7.53 -5.67 -3.87
CA LYS A 40 -8.66 -6.32 -4.55
C LYS A 40 -9.30 -7.40 -3.69
N GLU A 41 -8.47 -8.18 -3.01
CA GLU A 41 -8.91 -9.28 -2.15
C GLU A 41 -9.58 -8.79 -0.87
N LEU A 42 -9.00 -7.79 -0.21
CA LEU A 42 -9.48 -7.26 1.08
C LEU A 42 -10.58 -6.20 0.90
N GLY A 43 -10.76 -5.68 -0.32
CA GLY A 43 -11.72 -4.62 -0.62
C GLY A 43 -11.38 -3.26 0.02
N LYS A 44 -10.14 -3.09 0.49
CA LYS A 44 -9.68 -1.89 1.20
C LYS A 44 -8.25 -1.51 0.81
N PRO A 45 -7.86 -0.24 0.96
CA PRO A 45 -6.49 0.20 0.69
C PRO A 45 -5.46 -0.54 1.55
N VAL A 46 -4.31 -0.84 0.96
CA VAL A 46 -3.17 -1.45 1.65
C VAL A 46 -2.01 -0.48 1.56
N LEU A 47 -1.52 -0.01 2.71
CA LEU A 47 -0.42 0.91 2.84
C LEU A 47 0.85 0.17 3.27
N THR A 48 1.96 0.38 2.57
CA THR A 48 3.25 -0.22 2.91
C THR A 48 4.29 0.87 3.20
N ALA A 49 5.27 0.61 4.07
CA ALA A 49 6.31 1.59 4.37
C ALA A 49 7.07 2.05 3.10
N ASN A 50 7.39 1.11 2.21
CA ASN A 50 8.09 1.40 0.96
C ASN A 50 7.26 2.29 0.02
N GLN A 51 5.99 1.95 -0.20
CA GLN A 51 5.14 2.71 -1.14
C GLN A 51 4.82 4.12 -0.60
N VAL A 52 4.59 4.26 0.71
CA VAL A 52 4.29 5.55 1.36
C VAL A 52 5.52 6.46 1.29
N THR A 53 6.72 5.91 1.49
CA THR A 53 7.98 6.66 1.36
C THR A 53 8.16 7.22 -0.06
N VAL A 54 7.94 6.40 -1.09
CA VAL A 54 8.04 6.84 -2.48
C VAL A 54 6.96 7.86 -2.82
N TRP A 55 5.73 7.64 -2.40
CA TRP A 55 4.61 8.55 -2.60
C TRP A 55 4.91 9.93 -1.98
N GLU A 56 5.41 9.96 -0.75
CA GLU A 56 5.74 11.18 -0.03
C GLU A 56 6.93 11.92 -0.68
N ALA A 57 7.96 11.20 -1.13
CA ALA A 57 9.09 11.79 -1.85
C ALA A 57 8.65 12.45 -3.18
N LEU A 58 7.72 11.83 -3.91
CA LEU A 58 7.12 12.43 -5.11
C LEU A 58 6.31 13.69 -4.75
N ARG A 59 5.49 13.62 -3.69
CA ARG A 59 4.71 14.77 -3.20
C ARG A 59 5.60 15.96 -2.84
N LEU A 60 6.68 15.74 -2.10
CA LEU A 60 7.64 16.77 -1.69
C LEU A 60 8.41 17.42 -2.85
N THR A 61 8.40 16.79 -4.03
CA THR A 61 9.06 17.30 -5.25
C THR A 61 8.06 17.81 -6.27
N ASP A 62 6.80 18.01 -5.87
CA ASP A 62 5.67 18.39 -6.74
C ASP A 62 5.49 17.46 -7.95
N ARG A 63 5.91 16.20 -7.82
CA ARG A 63 5.75 15.16 -8.85
C ARG A 63 4.55 14.30 -8.54
N ARG A 64 3.82 13.93 -9.60
CA ARG A 64 2.67 13.03 -9.53
C ARG A 64 2.89 11.87 -10.48
N VAL A 65 2.56 10.67 -10.02
CA VAL A 65 2.62 9.44 -10.82
C VAL A 65 1.32 8.70 -10.62
N ASN A 66 0.67 8.32 -11.71
CA ASN A 66 -0.41 7.34 -11.70
C ASN A 66 0.21 5.96 -11.95
N ALA A 67 0.23 5.12 -10.92
CA ALA A 67 0.81 3.78 -10.99
C ALA A 67 -0.16 2.75 -10.36
N PRO A 68 -1.17 2.28 -11.11
CA PRO A 68 -2.19 1.37 -10.58
C PRO A 68 -1.65 0.06 -10.00
N GLY A 69 -0.51 -0.42 -10.51
CA GLY A 69 0.16 -1.61 -9.98
C GLY A 69 0.71 -1.45 -8.55
N LEU A 70 0.84 -0.21 -8.06
CA LEU A 70 1.31 0.10 -6.70
C LEU A 70 0.16 0.37 -5.72
N GLY A 71 -1.08 0.07 -6.12
CA GLY A 71 -2.28 0.16 -5.29
C GLY A 71 -2.89 1.56 -5.22
N ALA A 72 -3.93 1.68 -4.40
CA ALA A 72 -4.84 2.82 -4.35
C ALA A 72 -4.16 4.14 -3.97
N LEU A 73 -3.02 4.09 -3.26
CA LEU A 73 -2.24 5.28 -2.90
C LEU A 73 -1.70 6.01 -4.15
N PHE A 74 -1.38 5.27 -5.22
CA PHE A 74 -0.83 5.81 -6.47
C PHE A 74 -1.89 6.05 -7.56
N THR A 75 -3.17 5.89 -7.25
CA THR A 75 -4.28 6.17 -8.18
C THR A 75 -5.24 7.25 -7.69
N ARG A 76 -5.21 7.55 -6.39
CA ARG A 76 -5.98 8.65 -5.79
C ARG A 76 -5.22 9.96 -5.88
N GLU A 77 -5.91 11.03 -6.24
CA GLU A 77 -5.35 12.37 -6.12
C GLU A 77 -5.08 12.67 -4.64
N PRO A 78 -3.87 13.15 -4.28
CA PRO A 78 -3.60 13.60 -2.92
C PRO A 78 -4.59 14.70 -2.55
N VAL A 79 -5.17 14.61 -1.36
CA VAL A 79 -5.90 15.75 -0.80
C VAL A 79 -4.87 16.89 -0.69
N VAL A 80 -5.15 18.00 -1.37
CA VAL A 80 -4.32 19.20 -1.25
C VAL A 80 -4.38 19.62 0.22
N GLN A 81 -3.30 19.39 0.96
CA GLN A 81 -3.13 19.96 2.29
C GLN A 81 -2.75 21.43 2.08
N VAL A 82 -3.76 22.30 2.14
CA VAL A 82 -3.62 23.76 2.26
C VAL A 82 -3.17 24.14 3.66
#